data_AF-K1XAX9-F1
#
_entry.id   AF-K1XAX9-F1
#
_cell.length_a   1.000
_cell.length_b   1.000
_cell.length_c   1.000
_cell.angle_alpha   90.00
_cell.angle_beta   90.00
_cell.angle_gamma   90.00
#
_symmetry.space_group_name_H-M   'P 1'
#
loop_
_entity.id
_entity.type
_entity.pdbx_description
1 polymer ?
#
loop_
_entity_poly.entity_id
_entity_poly.type
_entity_poly.pdbx_seq_one_letter_code
_entity_poly.pdbx_strand_id
1 'polypeptide(L)' 'MGKALVIVGAGAAGGSVAAEAKRSDPGLSVTMIEQGPHVATAA' A
#
# COMPACT_ATOMS: atom_id res chain seq x y z
N MET A 1 1.65 -9.85 -18.83
CA MET A 1 1.04 -10.21 -17.54
C MET A 1 1.52 -9.20 -16.52
N GLY A 2 0.61 -8.44 -15.89
CA GLY A 2 0.97 -7.37 -14.94
C GLY A 2 1.48 -7.93 -13.61
N LYS A 3 2.31 -7.17 -12.90
CA LYS A 3 2.76 -7.51 -11.54
C LYS A 3 1.69 -7.08 -10.51
N ALA A 4 1.63 -7.76 -9.37
CA ALA A 4 0.77 -7.39 -8.25
C ALA A 4 1.62 -7.23 -6.98
N LEU A 5 1.38 -6.15 -6.24
CA LEU A 5 2.06 -5.83 -4.99
C LEU A 5 1.08 -5.99 -3.83
N VAL A 6 1.44 -6.83 -2.85
CA VAL A 6 0.70 -6.99 -1.60
C VAL A 6 1.53 -6.45 -0.45
N ILE A 7 0.96 -5.56 0.34
CA ILE A 7 1.58 -4.90 1.49
C ILE A 7 0.85 -5.36 2.75
N VAL A 8 1.59 -5.93 3.70
CA VAL A 8 1.07 -6.35 5.01
C VAL A 8 1.49 -5.31 6.04
N GLY A 9 0.49 -4.67 6.66
CA GLY A 9 0.63 -3.46 7.47
C GLY A 9 0.42 -2.20 6.63
N ALA A 10 -0.65 -1.45 6.90
CA ALA A 10 -1.06 -0.24 6.19
C ALA A 10 -1.06 1.01 7.08
N GLY A 11 -0.28 1.04 8.16
CA GLY A 11 0.05 2.26 8.90
C GLY A 11 0.90 3.25 8.07
N ALA A 12 1.65 4.14 8.72
CA ALA A 12 2.46 5.17 8.05
C ALA A 12 3.36 4.63 6.92
N ALA A 13 4.11 3.56 7.19
CA ALA A 13 5.01 2.96 6.22
C ALA A 13 4.26 2.33 5.03
N GLY A 14 3.26 1.49 5.31
CA GLY A 14 2.50 0.80 4.26
C GLY A 14 1.75 1.75 3.34
N GLY A 15 1.12 2.78 3.90
CA GLY A 15 0.48 3.84 3.12
C GLY A 15 1.45 4.59 2.22
N SER A 16 2.64 4.91 2.74
CA SER A 16 3.70 5.59 1.97
C SER A 16 4.21 4.73 0.80
N VAL A 17 4.45 3.44 1.05
CA VAL A 17 4.87 2.48 0.01
C VAL A 17 3.80 2.32 -1.07
N ALA A 18 2.53 2.17 -0.68
CA ALA A 18 1.44 2.05 -1.64
C ALA A 18 1.29 3.29 -2.52
N ALA A 19 1.40 4.48 -1.93
CA ALA A 19 1.33 5.74 -2.66
C ALA A 19 2.47 5.87 -3.68
N GLU A 20 3.72 5.58 -3.27
CA GLU A 20 4.86 5.66 -4.19
C GLU A 20 4.84 4.60 -5.28
N ALA A 21 4.45 3.36 -4.94
CA ALA A 21 4.34 2.29 -5.90
C ALA A 21 3.32 2.64 -7.01
N LYS A 22 2.18 3.22 -6.63
CA LYS A 22 1.14 3.63 -7.58
C LYS A 22 1.52 4.89 -8.38
N ARG A 23 2.27 5.83 -7.79
CA ARG A 23 2.81 6.99 -8.51
C ARG A 23 3.83 6.57 -9.57
N SER A 24 4.69 5.61 -9.23
CA SER A 24 5.74 5.11 -10.11
C SER A 24 5.20 4.22 -11.23
N ASP A 25 4.18 3.42 -10.94
CA ASP A 25 3.47 2.59 -11.92
C ASP A 25 1.94 2.66 -11.69
N PRO A 26 1.23 3.55 -12.42
CA PRO A 26 -0.22 3.66 -12.32
C PRO A 26 -0.96 2.37 -12.72
N GLY A 27 -0.33 1.48 -13.50
CA GLY A 27 -0.89 0.19 -13.90
C GLY A 27 -0.71 -0.91 -12.85
N LEU A 28 0.13 -0.70 -11.83
CA LEU A 28 0.40 -1.69 -10.80
C LEU A 28 -0.85 -1.96 -9.96
N SER A 29 -1.19 -3.23 -9.80
CA SER A 29 -2.22 -3.66 -8.85
C SER A 29 -1.61 -3.67 -7.45
N VAL A 30 -2.13 -2.85 -6.54
CA VAL A 30 -1.62 -2.70 -5.17
C VAL A 30 -2.74 -3.04 -4.19
N THR A 31 -2.47 -3.94 -3.25
CA THR A 31 -3.38 -4.29 -2.15
C THR A 31 -2.68 -4.09 -0.83
N MET A 32 -3.27 -3.30 0.06
CA MET A 32 -2.82 -3.15 1.44
C MET A 32 -3.73 -3.95 2.37
N ILE A 33 -3.13 -4.65 3.33
CA ILE A 33 -3.85 -5.42 4.36
C ILE A 33 -3.43 -4.87 5.72
N GLU A 34 -4.40 -4.39 6.50
CA GLU A 34 -4.20 -3.87 7.85
C GLU A 34 -5.08 -4.63 8.82
N GLN A 35 -4.55 -4.92 10.01
CA GLN A 35 -5.29 -5.60 11.06
C GLN A 35 -6.25 -4.63 11.77
N GLY A 36 -5.82 -3.39 11.95
CA GLY A 36 -6.60 -2.34 12.60
C GLY A 36 -7.72 -1.76 11.73
N PRO A 37 -8.64 -0.97 12.33
CA PRO A 37 -9.75 -0.34 11.60
C PRO A 37 -9.32 0.89 10.78
N HIS A 38 -8.06 1.32 10.86
CA HIS A 38 -7.56 2.55 10.26
C HIS A 38 -6.27 2.29 9.49
N VAL A 39 -6.08 3.03 8.40
CA VAL A 39 -4.90 2.96 7.53
C VAL A 39 -4.29 4.36 7.40
N ALA A 40 -3.03 4.43 6.96
CA ALA A 40 -2.27 5.66 6.77
C ALA A 40 -2.26 6.56 8.02
N THR A 41 -2.29 5.96 9.20
CA THR A 41 -2.15 6.67 10.48
C THR A 41 -0.67 6.81 10.82
N ALA A 42 -0.32 7.93 11.45
CA ALA A 42 0.89 8.01 12.25
C ALA A 42 0.65 7.33 13.61
N ALA A 43 1.74 6.89 14.26
CA ALA A 43 1.71 6.47 15.66
C ALA A 43 1.62 7.68 16.59
#